data_AF-A0A255SVB3-F1
#
_entry.id   AF-A0A255SVB3-F1
#
_cell.length_a   1.000
_cell.length_b   1.000
_cell.length_c   1.000
_cell.angle_alpha   90.00
_cell.angle_beta   90.00
_cell.angle_gamma   90.00
#
_symmetry.space_group_name_H-M   'P 1'
#
loop_
_entity.id
_entity.type
_entity.pdbx_description
1 polymer ?
#
loop_
_entity_poly.entity_id
_entity_poly.type
_entity_poly.pdbx_seq_one_letter_code
_entity_poly.pdbx_strand_id
1 'polypeptide(L)'
;MESFCNVIKGNDTTALVRWMKKYWKTRISSLKTFIIGLRHDYRAVRNTIKLNITNGITEGFVNKLKVVKRVMYGRAGINLLKNKLILEHVLFN
;
A
#
# COMPACT_ATOMS: atom_id res chain seq x y z
N MET A 1 -8.31 15.06 3.44
CA MET A 1 -7.40 13.91 3.64
C MET A 1 -7.20 13.59 5.11
N GLU A 2 -6.97 14.59 5.97
CA GLU A 2 -6.84 14.39 7.42
C GLU A 2 -7.99 13.57 8.04
N SER A 3 -9.24 13.87 7.68
CA SER A 3 -10.41 13.11 8.16
C SER A 3 -10.41 11.63 7.78
N PHE A 4 -9.79 11.26 6.65
CA PHE A 4 -9.65 9.86 6.23
C PHE A 4 -8.54 9.16 7.01
N CYS A 5 -7.39 9.82 7.22
CA CYS A 5 -6.30 9.27 8.02
C CYS A 5 -6.77 8.94 9.44
N ASN A 6 -7.60 9.79 10.04
CA ASN A 6 -8.16 9.54 11.37
C ASN A 6 -9.09 8.32 11.40
N VAL A 7 -9.84 8.08 10.33
CA VAL A 7 -10.69 6.89 10.19
C VAL A 7 -9.85 5.61 10.08
N ILE A 8 -8.76 5.64 9.29
CA ILE A 8 -7.90 4.48 9.08
C ILE A 8 -7.05 4.14 10.31
N LYS A 9 -6.55 5.16 11.02
CA LYS A 9 -5.77 4.98 12.26
C LYS A 9 -6.63 4.65 13.49
N GLY A 10 -7.94 4.80 13.38
CA GLY A 10 -8.87 4.43 14.44
C GLY A 10 -9.08 2.93 14.55
N ASN A 11 -10.01 2.54 15.41
CA ASN A 11 -10.45 1.15 15.62
C ASN A 11 -11.90 0.92 15.16
N ASP A 12 -12.64 1.97 14.81
CA ASP A 12 -14.04 1.91 14.41
C ASP A 12 -14.19 1.69 12.89
N THR A 13 -14.41 0.43 12.52
CA THR A 13 -14.65 0.07 11.11
C THR A 13 -15.92 0.68 10.51
N THR A 14 -16.88 1.12 11.33
CA THR A 14 -18.11 1.78 10.83
C THR A 14 -17.86 3.24 10.44
N ALA A 15 -16.81 3.86 10.98
CA ALA A 15 -16.39 5.21 10.62
C ALA A 15 -16.00 5.31 9.14
N LEU A 16 -15.42 4.25 8.56
CA LEU A 16 -15.11 4.16 7.13
C LEU A 16 -16.35 4.26 6.25
N VAL A 17 -17.41 3.52 6.60
CA VAL A 17 -18.67 3.54 5.85
C VAL A 17 -19.34 4.90 5.96
N ARG A 18 -19.34 5.52 7.16
CA ARG A 18 -19.85 6.88 7.36
C ARG A 18 -19.07 7.91 6.54
N TRP A 19 -17.74 7.81 6.52
CA TRP A 19 -16.88 8.69 5.73
C TRP A 19 -17.15 8.55 4.23
N MET A 20 -17.23 7.32 3.71
CA MET A 20 -17.56 7.08 2.30
C MET A 20 -18.94 7.63 1.91
N LYS A 21 -19.95 7.45 2.77
CA LYS A 21 -21.30 7.99 2.54
C LYS A 21 -21.32 9.51 2.51
N LYS A 22 -20.59 10.16 3.44
CA LYS A 22 -20.48 11.63 3.53
C LYS A 22 -19.97 12.24 2.23
N TYR A 23 -19.00 11.61 1.59
CA TYR A 23 -18.37 12.13 0.37
C TYR A 23 -18.89 11.46 -0.92
N TRP A 24 -19.89 10.59 -0.84
CA TRP A 24 -20.39 9.82 -2.00
C TRP A 24 -20.90 10.70 -3.15
N LYS A 25 -21.55 11.81 -2.82
CA LYS A 25 -22.09 12.78 -3.79
C LYS A 25 -21.15 13.97 -4.07
N THR A 26 -19.85 13.82 -3.80
CA THR A 26 -18.88 14.88 -4.10
C THR A 26 -18.82 15.18 -5.60
N ARG A 27 -18.65 16.46 -5.95
CA ARG A 27 -18.41 16.91 -7.33
C ARG A 27 -16.93 16.81 -7.73
N ILE A 28 -16.05 16.50 -6.78
CA ILE A 28 -14.61 16.37 -7.01
C ILE A 28 -14.34 14.99 -7.63
N SER A 29 -13.98 14.98 -8.92
CA SER A 29 -13.76 13.74 -9.69
C SER A 29 -12.72 12.82 -9.05
N SER A 30 -11.57 13.35 -8.64
CA SER A 30 -10.50 12.58 -7.99
C SER A 30 -10.97 11.91 -6.69
N LEU A 31 -11.74 12.62 -5.87
CA LEU A 31 -12.30 12.07 -4.63
C LEU A 31 -13.37 11.01 -4.90
N LYS A 32 -14.18 11.18 -5.95
CA LYS A 32 -15.17 10.18 -6.37
C LYS A 32 -14.48 8.89 -6.81
N THR A 33 -13.44 8.98 -7.64
CA THR A 33 -12.64 7.81 -8.06
C THR A 33 -11.98 7.13 -6.87
N PHE A 34 -11.45 7.90 -5.93
CA PHE A 34 -10.88 7.37 -4.69
C PHE A 34 -11.91 6.56 -3.88
N ILE A 35 -13.12 7.09 -3.67
CA ILE A 35 -14.19 6.41 -2.94
C ILE A 35 -14.66 5.14 -3.68
N ILE A 36 -14.70 5.16 -5.01
CA ILE A 36 -15.00 3.98 -5.82
C ILE A 36 -13.93 2.90 -5.60
N GLY A 37 -12.64 3.26 -5.63
CA GLY A 37 -11.53 2.36 -5.32
C GLY A 37 -11.65 1.77 -3.90
N LEU A 38 -11.90 2.61 -2.90
CA LEU A 38 -12.15 2.15 -1.53
C LEU A 38 -13.33 1.17 -1.43
N ARG A 39 -14.36 1.33 -2.25
CA ARG A 39 -15.49 0.39 -2.29
C ARG A 39 -15.08 -0.97 -2.86
N HIS A 40 -14.27 -0.98 -3.92
CA HIS A 40 -13.73 -2.21 -4.48
C HIS A 40 -12.82 -2.94 -3.47
N ASP A 41 -11.95 -2.20 -2.79
CA ASP A 41 -10.99 -2.74 -1.82
C ASP A 41 -11.52 -2.76 -0.37
N TYR A 42 -12.84 -2.62 -0.17
CA TYR A 42 -13.43 -2.41 1.15
C TYR A 42 -13.00 -3.46 2.18
N ARG A 43 -12.91 -4.73 1.77
CA ARG A 43 -12.47 -5.82 2.66
C ARG A 43 -11.04 -5.61 3.14
N ALA A 44 -10.12 -5.25 2.23
CA ALA A 44 -8.73 -5.01 2.56
C ALA A 44 -8.60 -3.81 3.50
N VAL A 45 -9.23 -2.68 3.17
CA VAL A 45 -9.18 -1.45 3.98
C VAL A 45 -9.81 -1.65 5.36
N ARG A 46 -10.94 -2.36 5.44
CA ARG A 46 -11.57 -2.73 6.72
C ARG A 46 -10.65 -3.58 7.57
N ASN A 47 -9.93 -4.53 6.97
CA ASN A 47 -8.99 -5.37 7.68
C ASN A 47 -7.79 -4.57 8.21
N THR A 48 -7.34 -3.54 7.49
CA THR A 48 -6.28 -2.63 7.97
C THR A 48 -6.69 -1.88 9.25
N ILE A 49 -7.98 -1.58 9.44
CA ILE A 49 -8.49 -0.94 10.68
C ILE A 49 -8.59 -1.96 11.82
N LYS A 50 -8.94 -3.22 11.51
CA LYS A 50 -9.15 -4.27 12.51
C LYS A 50 -7.86 -4.92 13.00
N LEU A 51 -6.91 -5.09 12.09
CA LEU A 51 -5.71 -5.87 12.29
C LEU A 51 -4.54 -4.90 12.43
N ASN A 52 -3.70 -5.10 13.44
CA ASN A 52 -2.44 -4.38 13.56
C ASN A 52 -1.34 -4.96 12.65
N ILE A 53 -1.74 -5.58 11.53
CA ILE A 53 -0.84 -6.20 10.57
C ILE A 53 -0.61 -5.21 9.44
N THR A 54 0.67 -4.93 9.18
CA THR A 54 1.07 -4.07 8.07
C THR A 54 1.75 -4.89 7.00
N ASN A 55 1.58 -4.50 5.73
CA ASN A 55 2.36 -5.07 4.62
C ASN A 55 3.77 -4.47 4.53
N GLY A 56 4.24 -3.76 5.56
CA GLY A 56 5.47 -2.96 5.51
C GLY A 56 6.72 -3.78 5.23
N ILE A 57 6.83 -5.00 5.78
CA ILE A 57 7.95 -5.90 5.51
C ILE A 57 7.95 -6.32 4.03
N THR A 58 6.80 -6.75 3.51
CA THR A 58 6.64 -7.16 2.11
C THR A 58 6.92 -5.99 1.15
N GLU A 59 6.39 -4.81 1.45
CA GLU A 59 6.63 -3.58 0.69
C GLU A 59 8.11 -3.19 0.73
N GLY A 60 8.78 -3.35 1.87
CA GLY A 60 10.21 -3.15 2.04
C GLY A 60 11.04 -4.05 1.13
N PHE A 61 10.76 -5.35 1.11
CA PHE A 61 11.43 -6.29 0.20
C PHE A 61 11.17 -5.96 -1.28
N VAL A 62 9.93 -5.64 -1.64
CA VAL A 62 9.58 -5.22 -3.01
C VAL A 62 10.31 -3.92 -3.37
N ASN A 63 10.44 -2.98 -2.44
CA ASN A 63 11.16 -1.74 -2.67
C ASN A 63 12.66 -2.00 -2.89
N LYS A 64 13.30 -2.82 -2.05
CA LYS A 64 14.71 -3.23 -2.22
C LYS A 64 14.93 -3.86 -3.60
N LEU A 65 14.07 -4.80 -3.98
CA LEU A 65 14.13 -5.44 -5.31
C LEU A 65 13.99 -4.42 -6.46
N LYS A 66 13.05 -3.47 -6.34
CA LYS A 66 12.87 -2.40 -7.33
C LYS A 66 14.10 -1.49 -7.42
N VAL A 67 14.73 -1.15 -6.29
CA VAL A 67 15.96 -0.35 -6.24
C VAL A 67 17.08 -1.07 -6.97
N VAL A 68 17.35 -2.34 -6.65
CA VAL A 68 18.38 -3.14 -7.33
C VAL A 68 18.14 -3.18 -8.84
N LYS A 69 16.90 -3.44 -9.27
CA LYS A 69 16.55 -3.44 -10.70
C LYS A 69 16.78 -2.09 -11.38
N ARG A 70 16.48 -0.97 -10.72
CA ARG A 70 16.71 0.40 -11.24
C ARG A 70 18.21 0.71 -11.37
N VAL A 71 19.02 0.34 -10.37
CA VAL A 71 20.49 0.48 -10.42
C VAL A 71 21.08 -0.31 -11.60
N MET A 72 20.41 -1.39 -12.03
CA MET A 72 20.80 -2.20 -13.18
C MET A 72 20.13 -1.73 -14.49
N TYR A 73 19.66 -0.49 -14.55
CA TYR A 73 19.01 0.12 -15.72
C TYR A 73 17.82 -0.69 -16.27
N GLY A 74 17.18 -1.49 -15.42
CA GLY A 74 16.06 -2.35 -15.83
C GLY A 74 16.45 -3.56 -16.69
N ARG A 75 17.75 -3.77 -16.96
CA ARG A 75 18.26 -4.85 -17.85
C ARG A 75 18.50 -6.18 -17.13
N ALA A 76 18.29 -6.22 -15.82
CA ALA A 76 18.49 -7.44 -15.04
C ALA A 76 17.30 -8.40 -15.16
N GLY A 77 17.56 -9.59 -15.71
CA GLY A 77 16.66 -10.73 -15.66
C GLY A 77 16.53 -11.32 -14.24
N ILE A 78 15.60 -12.26 -14.06
CA ILE A 78 15.26 -12.83 -12.74
C ILE A 78 16.48 -13.47 -12.07
N ASN A 79 17.28 -14.26 -12.79
CA ASN A 79 18.47 -14.91 -12.24
C ASN A 79 19.51 -13.89 -11.74
N LEU A 80 19.72 -12.82 -12.50
CA LEU A 80 20.69 -11.78 -12.13
C LEU A 80 20.22 -10.97 -10.92
N LEU A 81 18.91 -10.69 -10.82
CA LEU A 81 18.30 -10.06 -9.65
C LEU A 81 18.45 -10.95 -8.41
N LYS A 82 18.20 -12.26 -8.53
CA LYS A 82 18.38 -13.22 -7.42
C LYS A 82 19.83 -13.23 -6.93
N ASN A 83 20.78 -13.36 -7.83
CA ASN A 83 22.20 -13.38 -7.48
C ASN A 83 22.61 -12.09 -6.76
N LYS A 84 22.17 -10.93 -7.26
CA LYS A 84 22.53 -9.64 -6.66
C LYS A 84 21.86 -9.40 -5.30
N LEU A 85 20.62 -9.84 -5.12
CA LEU A 85 19.94 -9.75 -3.82
C LEU A 85 20.57 -10.65 -2.78
N ILE A 86 20.99 -11.87 -3.15
CA ILE A 86 21.73 -12.78 -2.26
C ILE A 86 23.09 -12.16 -1.90
N LEU A 87 23.82 -11.65 -2.89
CA LEU A 87 25.12 -11.02 -2.67
C LEU A 87 25.01 -9.78 -1.76
N GLU A 88 24.02 -8.91 -1.98
CA GLU A 88 23.75 -7.79 -1.07
C GLU A 88 23.40 -8.26 0.34
N HIS A 89 22.65 -9.36 0.50
CA HIS A 89 22.32 -9.88 1.82
C HIS A 89 23.55 -10.38 2.58
N VAL A 90 24.55 -10.90 1.85
CA VAL A 90 25.84 -11.38 2.40
C VAL A 90 26.80 -10.23 2.72
N LEU A 91 26.71 -9.10 1.99
CA LEU A 91 27.60 -7.94 2.19
C LEU A 91 27.12 -6.95 3.28
N PHE A 92 25.85 -7.00 3.66
CA PHE A 92 25.23 -6.07 4.62
C PHE A 92 24.69 -6.75 5.89
N ASN A 93 25.15 -7.95 6.20
CA ASN A 93 24.89 -8.69 7.43
C ASN A 93 26.21 -9.14 8.07
#